data_AF-A0A198UD90-F1
#
_entry.id   AF-A0A198UD90-F1
#
_cell.length_a   1.000
_cell.length_b   1.000
_cell.length_c   1.000
_cell.angle_alpha   90.00
_cell.angle_beta   90.00
_cell.angle_gamma   90.00
#
_symmetry.space_group_name_H-M   'P 1'
#
loop_
_entity.id
_entity.type
_entity.pdbx_description
1 polymer ?
#
loop_
_entity_poly.entity_id
_entity_poly.type
_entity_poly.pdbx_seq_one_letter_code
_entity_poly.pdbx_strand_id
1 'polypeptide(L)'
;MVTALGFGLKQVMVIFGVHLVVATFFGAMAGSFLGVHFAQRHGLPPKALIVPSLICMMPGIAAYKAMVSMVQIGYFGFDMDLFIVMMRHFFEAIFIISALVLGLSIPGILFYRRKPIV
;
A
#
# COMPACT_ATOMS: atom_id res chain seq x y z
N MET A 1 5.10 -15.65 5.10
CA MET A 1 5.09 -15.15 6.49
C MET A 1 4.99 -13.62 6.55
N VAL A 2 5.92 -12.89 5.95
CA VAL A 2 5.92 -11.41 5.94
C VAL A 2 4.61 -10.83 5.39
N THR A 3 4.14 -11.38 4.28
CA THR A 3 2.86 -11.00 3.64
C THR A 3 1.65 -11.20 4.54
N ALA A 4 1.56 -12.37 5.19
CA ALA A 4 0.45 -12.71 6.08
C ALA A 4 0.41 -11.80 7.32
N LEU A 5 1.57 -11.44 7.89
CA LEU A 5 1.65 -10.53 9.03
C LEU A 5 1.30 -9.10 8.64
N GLY A 6 1.84 -8.59 7.52
CA GLY A 6 1.50 -7.26 7.03
C GLY A 6 0.01 -7.11 6.72
N PHE A 7 -0.54 -8.07 5.96
CA PHE A 7 -1.96 -8.07 5.60
C PHE A 7 -2.87 -8.29 6.82
N GLY A 8 -2.49 -9.19 7.72
CA GLY A 8 -3.20 -9.44 8.97
C GLY A 8 -3.27 -8.19 9.84
N LEU A 9 -2.16 -7.46 10.00
CA LEU A 9 -2.15 -6.21 10.76
C LEU A 9 -3.09 -5.16 10.17
N LYS A 10 -3.07 -4.99 8.83
CA LYS A 10 -4.03 -4.13 8.12
C LYS A 10 -5.47 -4.55 8.42
N GLN A 11 -5.80 -5.84 8.29
CA GLN A 11 -7.17 -6.33 8.53
C GLN A 11 -7.62 -6.10 9.97
N VAL A 12 -6.76 -6.38 10.94
CA VAL A 12 -7.06 -6.15 12.36
C VAL A 12 -7.36 -4.67 12.61
N MET A 13 -6.52 -3.76 12.08
CA MET A 13 -6.76 -2.31 12.22
C MET A 13 -8.06 -1.85 11.56
N VAL A 14 -8.43 -2.42 10.42
CA VAL A 14 -9.71 -2.13 9.76
C VAL A 14 -10.90 -2.62 10.59
N ILE A 15 -10.79 -3.79 11.24
CA ILE A 15 -11.84 -4.31 12.14
C ILE A 15 -12.03 -3.40 13.36
N PHE A 16 -10.95 -2.79 13.85
CA PHE A 16 -10.99 -1.78 14.92
C PHE A 16 -11.51 -0.39 14.47
N GLY A 17 -11.93 -0.24 13.21
CA GLY A 17 -12.48 1.02 12.70
C GLY A 17 -11.44 2.08 12.36
N VAL A 18 -10.16 1.72 12.26
CA VAL A 18 -9.10 2.63 11.83
C VAL A 18 -9.27 2.96 10.34
N HIS A 19 -9.03 4.21 9.96
CA HIS A 19 -9.06 4.64 8.56
C HIS A 19 -8.17 3.73 7.69
N LEU A 20 -8.71 3.31 6.53
CA LEU A 20 -8.07 2.37 5.62
C LEU A 20 -6.63 2.79 5.25
N VAL A 21 -6.42 4.09 5.00
CA VAL A 21 -5.12 4.69 4.67
C VAL A 21 -4.09 4.46 5.78
N VAL A 22 -4.47 4.73 7.03
CA VAL A 22 -3.61 4.58 8.20
C VAL A 22 -3.33 3.10 8.47
N ALA A 23 -4.35 2.24 8.33
CA ALA A 23 -4.19 0.79 8.44
C ALA A 23 -3.21 0.23 7.39
N THR A 24 -3.27 0.73 6.14
CA THR A 24 -2.32 0.34 5.09
C THR A 24 -0.91 0.85 5.35
N PHE A 25 -0.75 2.05 5.92
CA PHE A 25 0.56 2.59 6.31
C PHE A 25 1.25 1.70 7.34
N PHE A 26 0.56 1.40 8.45
CA PHE A 26 1.13 0.57 9.52
C PHE A 26 1.32 -0.89 9.09
N GLY A 27 0.38 -1.44 8.31
CA GLY A 27 0.52 -2.78 7.73
C GLY A 27 1.76 -2.89 6.83
N ALA A 28 1.96 -1.91 5.94
CA ALA A 28 3.12 -1.86 5.05
C ALA A 28 4.43 -1.63 5.81
N MET A 29 4.42 -0.76 6.82
CA MET A 29 5.56 -0.51 7.69
C MET A 29 5.98 -1.80 8.40
N ALA A 30 5.07 -2.45 9.14
CA ALA A 30 5.37 -3.68 9.88
C ALA A 30 5.83 -4.81 8.96
N GLY A 31 5.15 -5.00 7.82
CA GLY A 31 5.55 -5.98 6.81
C GLY A 31 6.94 -5.70 6.25
N SER A 32 7.28 -4.44 6.00
CA SER A 32 8.58 -4.07 5.44
C SER A 32 9.72 -4.20 6.47
N PHE A 33 9.48 -3.84 7.74
CA PHE A 33 10.44 -4.06 8.84
C PHE A 33 10.75 -5.55 9.03
N LEU A 34 9.70 -6.38 9.11
CA LEU A 34 9.85 -7.84 9.22
C LEU A 34 10.52 -8.43 7.98
N GLY A 35 10.16 -7.94 6.79
CA GLY A 35 10.76 -8.36 5.53
C GLY A 35 12.26 -8.11 5.49
N VAL A 36 12.72 -6.93 5.90
CA VAL A 36 14.16 -6.60 5.95
C VAL A 36 14.88 -7.40 7.04
N HIS A 37 14.30 -7.52 8.23
CA HIS A 37 14.92 -8.28 9.32
C HIS A 37 15.12 -9.77 8.95
N PHE A 38 14.10 -10.37 8.33
CA PHE A 38 14.16 -11.77 7.90
C PHE A 38 15.11 -11.96 6.71
N ALA A 39 15.16 -11.00 5.79
CA ALA A 39 16.09 -10.99 4.67
C ALA A 39 17.56 -10.99 5.13
N GLN A 40 17.89 -10.15 6.12
CA GLN A 40 19.24 -10.08 6.71
C GLN A 40 19.62 -11.41 7.38
N ARG A 41 18.68 -12.06 8.08
CA ARG A 41 18.94 -13.32 8.79
C ARG A 41 19.11 -14.53 7.86
N HIS A 42 18.43 -14.56 6.70
CA HIS A 42 18.45 -15.69 5.78
C HIS A 42 19.26 -15.45 4.49
N GLY A 43 19.93 -14.30 4.36
CA GLY A 43 20.74 -13.96 3.18
C GLY A 43 19.92 -13.79 1.88
N LEU A 44 18.60 -13.63 2.00
CA LEU A 44 17.69 -13.49 0.86
C LEU A 44 17.65 -12.04 0.38
N PRO A 45 17.47 -11.78 -0.93
CA PRO A 45 17.27 -10.44 -1.43
C PRO A 45 15.98 -9.83 -0.82
N PRO A 46 16.06 -8.72 -0.05
CA PRO A 46 14.89 -8.15 0.64
C PRO A 46 13.73 -7.82 -0.28
N LYS A 47 14.05 -7.40 -1.52
CA LYS A 47 13.07 -7.09 -2.55
C LYS A 47 12.15 -8.28 -2.87
N ALA A 48 12.66 -9.51 -2.86
CA ALA A 48 11.85 -10.69 -3.15
C ALA A 48 10.82 -11.00 -2.06
N LEU A 49 11.08 -10.60 -0.80
CA LEU A 49 10.18 -10.87 0.33
C LEU A 49 9.08 -9.79 0.49
N ILE A 50 9.38 -8.55 0.12
CA ILE A 50 8.48 -7.42 0.38
C ILE A 50 7.50 -7.19 -0.79
N VAL A 51 7.92 -7.44 -2.03
CA VAL A 51 7.08 -7.22 -3.23
C VAL A 51 5.74 -7.97 -3.18
N PRO A 52 5.67 -9.27 -2.79
CA PRO A 52 4.40 -9.98 -2.71
C PRO A 52 3.43 -9.37 -1.68
N SER A 53 3.97 -8.77 -0.61
CA SER A 53 3.17 -8.09 0.41
C SER A 53 2.52 -6.82 -0.14
N LEU A 54 3.26 -6.13 -1.01
CA LEU A 54 2.84 -4.89 -1.64
C LEU A 54 1.70 -5.12 -2.65
N ILE A 55 1.78 -6.22 -3.41
CA ILE A 55 0.73 -6.65 -4.35
C ILE A 55 -0.58 -6.93 -3.60
N CYS A 56 -0.53 -7.62 -2.45
CA CYS A 56 -1.73 -7.94 -1.66
C CYS A 56 -2.41 -6.70 -1.04
N MET A 57 -1.69 -5.59 -0.89
CA MET A 57 -2.19 -4.38 -0.25
C MET A 57 -2.64 -3.30 -1.24
N MET A 58 -2.34 -3.46 -2.53
CA MET A 58 -2.61 -2.47 -3.56
C MET A 58 -4.13 -2.22 -3.72
N PRO A 59 -4.59 -0.96 -3.79
CA PRO A 59 -6.01 -0.62 -3.85
C PRO A 59 -6.57 -0.78 -5.28
N GLY A 60 -6.50 -1.99 -5.84
CA GLY A 60 -6.90 -2.25 -7.22
C GLY A 60 -8.38 -1.98 -7.49
N ILE A 61 -9.27 -2.31 -6.55
CA ILE A 61 -10.72 -2.11 -6.73
C ILE A 61 -11.09 -0.62 -6.73
N ALA A 62 -10.49 0.19 -5.85
CA ALA A 62 -10.74 1.63 -5.81
C ALA A 62 -10.25 2.31 -7.10
N ALA A 63 -9.04 1.97 -7.55
CA ALA A 63 -8.49 2.46 -8.82
C ALA A 63 -9.36 2.05 -10.02
N TYR A 64 -9.82 0.80 -10.06
CA TYR A 64 -10.69 0.30 -11.12
C TYR A 64 -12.04 1.02 -11.14
N LYS A 65 -12.67 1.23 -9.98
CA LYS A 65 -13.93 1.99 -9.89
C LYS A 65 -13.75 3.43 -10.37
N ALA A 66 -12.66 4.10 -10.00
CA ALA A 66 -12.35 5.44 -10.48
C ALA A 66 -12.21 5.47 -12.01
N MET A 67 -11.48 4.51 -12.59
CA MET A 67 -11.32 4.36 -14.04
C MET A 67 -12.65 4.14 -14.75
N VAL A 68 -13.49 3.22 -14.27
CA VAL A 68 -14.81 2.94 -14.88
C VAL A 68 -15.70 4.18 -14.82
N SER A 69 -15.71 4.90 -13.70
CA SER A 69 -16.49 6.13 -13.53
C SER A 69 -16.03 7.21 -14.53
N MET A 70 -14.72 7.33 -14.75
CA MET A 70 -14.15 8.23 -15.76
C MET A 70 -14.61 7.87 -17.18
N VAL A 71 -14.59 6.57 -17.53
CA VAL A 71 -15.04 6.09 -18.85
C VAL A 71 -16.54 6.34 -19.03
N GLN A 72 -17.35 6.14 -17.99
CA GLN A 72 -18.79 6.39 -18.03
C GLN A 72 -19.11 7.86 -18.30
N ILE A 73 -18.39 8.80 -17.67
CA ILE A 73 -18.53 10.25 -17.94
C ILE A 73 -18.20 10.57 -19.41
N GLY A 74 -17.19 9.89 -19.98
CA GLY A 74 -16.82 10.05 -21.38
C GLY A 74 -17.86 9.53 -22.38
N TYR A 75 -18.55 8.42 -22.05
CA TYR A 75 -19.53 7.78 -22.94
C TYR A 75 -20.95 8.35 -22.80
N PHE A 76 -21.42 8.58 -21.57
CA PHE A 76 -22.81 8.95 -21.28
C PHE A 76 -23.03 10.45 -21.10
N GLY A 77 -21.95 11.25 -21.12
CA GLY A 77 -21.99 12.68 -20.86
C GLY A 77 -21.68 13.02 -19.40
N PHE A 78 -21.48 14.32 -19.15
CA PHE A 78 -21.08 14.80 -17.83
C PHE A 78 -22.26 14.75 -16.85
N ASP A 79 -22.08 13.97 -15.78
CA ASP A 79 -22.99 13.87 -14.65
C ASP A 79 -22.20 14.15 -13.35
N MET A 80 -22.74 15.03 -12.50
CA MET A 80 -22.04 15.45 -11.28
C MET A 80 -21.92 14.35 -10.24
N ASP A 81 -22.90 13.45 -10.13
CA ASP A 81 -22.86 12.37 -9.16
C ASP A 81 -21.79 11.35 -9.54
N LEU A 82 -21.67 11.01 -10.83
CA LEU A 82 -20.58 10.17 -11.34
C LEU A 82 -19.20 10.83 -11.12
N PHE A 83 -19.10 12.14 -11.31
CA PHE A 83 -17.85 12.87 -11.09
C PHE A 83 -17.41 12.82 -9.63
N ILE A 84 -18.34 12.99 -8.68
CA ILE A 84 -18.06 12.89 -7.25
C ILE A 84 -17.61 11.47 -6.87
N VAL A 85 -18.25 10.44 -7.43
CA VAL A 85 -17.87 9.02 -7.20
C VAL A 85 -16.48 8.74 -7.76
N MET A 86 -16.19 9.21 -8.97
CA MET A 86 -14.86 9.12 -9.58
C MET A 86 -13.79 9.73 -8.68
N MET A 87 -14.00 10.97 -8.23
CA MET A 87 -13.06 11.68 -7.37
C MET A 87 -12.87 10.99 -6.03
N ARG A 88 -13.94 10.52 -5.40
CA ARG A 88 -13.86 9.80 -4.11
C ARG A 88 -12.93 8.59 -4.20
N HIS A 89 -13.14 7.72 -5.19
CA HIS A 89 -12.32 6.52 -5.35
C HIS A 89 -10.90 6.83 -5.84
N PHE A 90 -10.73 7.89 -6.63
CA PHE A 90 -9.42 8.36 -7.07
C PHE A 90 -8.56 8.83 -5.90
N PHE A 91 -9.10 9.71 -5.05
CA PHE A 91 -8.40 10.17 -3.85
C PHE A 91 -8.14 9.03 -2.87
N GLU A 92 -9.11 8.15 -2.65
CA GLU A 92 -8.93 6.96 -1.81
C GLU A 92 -7.75 6.10 -2.30
N ALA A 93 -7.68 5.82 -3.61
CA ALA A 93 -6.58 5.05 -4.19
C ALA A 93 -5.22 5.75 -4.02
N ILE A 94 -5.15 7.06 -4.31
CA ILE A 94 -3.90 7.84 -4.17
C ILE A 94 -3.42 7.84 -2.72
N PHE A 95 -4.31 8.07 -1.76
CA PHE A 95 -3.92 8.10 -0.34
C PHE A 95 -3.44 6.74 0.15
N ILE A 96 -4.06 5.64 -0.30
CA ILE A 96 -3.59 4.30 0.06
C ILE A 96 -2.22 4.03 -0.57
N ILE A 97 -2.01 4.39 -1.85
CA ILE A 97 -0.73 4.18 -2.53
C ILE A 97 0.37 5.00 -1.86
N SER A 98 0.11 6.27 -1.50
CA SER A 98 1.09 7.11 -0.82
C SER A 98 1.44 6.55 0.56
N ALA A 99 0.44 6.14 1.34
CA ALA A 99 0.65 5.44 2.62
C ALA A 99 1.49 4.17 2.47
N LEU A 100 1.23 3.37 1.43
CA LEU A 100 1.97 2.15 1.13
C LEU A 100 3.44 2.43 0.81
N VAL A 101 3.71 3.40 -0.07
CA VAL A 101 5.08 3.78 -0.48
C VAL A 101 5.86 4.35 0.71
N LEU A 102 5.22 5.18 1.54
CA LEU A 102 5.84 5.74 2.74
C LEU A 102 6.17 4.64 3.74
N GLY A 103 5.24 3.73 4.03
CA GLY A 103 5.47 2.60 4.93
C GLY A 103 6.62 1.69 4.47
N LEU A 104 6.75 1.47 3.16
CA LEU A 104 7.84 0.69 2.55
C LEU A 104 9.21 1.38 2.67
N SER A 105 9.26 2.69 2.52
CA SER A 105 10.51 3.45 2.41
C SER A 105 11.31 3.50 3.72
N ILE A 106 10.63 3.40 4.86
CA ILE A 106 11.21 3.56 6.20
C ILE A 106 12.32 2.54 6.51
N PRO A 107 12.11 1.22 6.37
CA PRO A 107 13.18 0.26 6.61
C PRO A 107 14.32 0.34 5.59
N GLY A 108 14.03 0.77 4.36
CA GLY A 108 15.06 1.07 3.36
C GLY A 108 16.01 2.17 3.83
N ILE A 109 15.49 3.23 4.43
CA ILE A 109 16.30 4.34 4.97
C ILE A 109 17.06 3.90 6.23
N LEU A 110 16.41 3.14 7.12
CA LEU A 110 16.98 2.78 8.43
C LEU A 110 18.09 1.71 8.34
N PHE A 111 17.91 0.68 7.51
CA PHE A 111 18.83 -0.47 7.45
C PHE A 111 19.87 -0.37 6.35
N TYR A 112 19.62 0.41 5.30
CA TYR A 112 20.59 0.63 4.22
C TYR A 112 21.52 1.82 4.53
N ARG A 113 22.04 1.87 5.78
CA ARG A 113 23.24 2.67 6.07
C ARG A 113 24.39 1.99 5.34
N ARG A 114 24.80 2.56 4.20
CA ARG A 114 26.06 2.22 3.52
C ARG A 114 27.14 2.15 4.59
N LYS A 115 27.85 1.02 4.65
CA LYS A 115 29.12 0.91 5.38
C LYS A 115 29.92 2.18 5.09
N PRO A 116 30.51 2.86 6.09
CA PRO A 116 31.46 3.93 5.78
C PRO A 116 32.50 3.32 4.85
N ILE A 117 32.60 3.90 3.66
CA ILE A 117 33.69 3.68 2.72
C ILE A 117 34.91 4.28 3.40
N VAL A 118 35.54 3.47 4.24
CA VAL A 118 36.95 3.60 4.63
C VAL A 118 37.69 2.44 3.98
#